data_AF-A0A7W4ZAX3-F1
#
_entry.id   AF-A0A7W4ZAX3-F1
#
_cell.length_a   1.000
_cell.length_b   1.000
_cell.length_c   1.000
_cell.angle_alpha   90.00
_cell.angle_beta   90.00
_cell.angle_gamma   90.00
#
_symmetry.space_group_name_H-M   'P 1'
#
loop_
_entity.id
_entity.type
_entity.pdbx_description
1 polymer ?
#
loop_
_entity_poly.entity_id
_entity_poly.type
_entity_poly.pdbx_seq_one_letter_code
_entity_poly.pdbx_strand_id
1 'polypeptide(L)'
;MKLHACKFGIASGLSFGIAWLLCSLLVMLLPGMAMSVSGDMLHMDITDMDWHLTAKGVFVGLIAWVITAGFIGWLLAWIYNRLI
;
A
#
# COMPACT_ATOMS: atom_id res chain seq x y z
N MET A 1 -12.70 6.71 -23.76
CA MET A 1 -11.23 6.81 -23.92
C MET A 1 -10.62 5.49 -23.48
N LYS A 2 -9.68 4.87 -24.20
CA LYS A 2 -9.08 3.58 -23.77
C LYS A 2 -7.84 3.80 -22.92
N LEU A 3 -7.74 3.10 -21.79
CA LEU A 3 -6.58 3.08 -20.89
C LEU A 3 -5.54 2.07 -21.38
N HIS A 4 -4.25 2.38 -21.26
CA HIS A 4 -3.20 1.39 -21.48
C HIS A 4 -3.02 0.53 -20.23
N ALA A 5 -3.68 -0.63 -20.18
CA ALA A 5 -3.76 -1.46 -18.98
C ALA A 5 -2.40 -1.78 -18.34
N CYS A 6 -1.39 -2.16 -19.13
CA CYS A 6 -0.05 -2.44 -18.60
C CYS A 6 0.63 -1.19 -18.01
N LYS A 7 0.54 -0.04 -18.69
CA LYS A 7 1.12 1.22 -18.18
C LYS A 7 0.42 1.66 -16.90
N PHE A 8 -0.90 1.50 -16.84
CA PHE A 8 -1.68 1.82 -15.66
C PHE A 8 -1.34 0.91 -14.48
N GLY A 9 -1.24 -0.40 -14.70
CA GLY A 9 -0.79 -1.34 -13.68
C GLY A 9 0.61 -1.03 -13.15
N ILE A 10 1.59 -0.76 -14.03
CA ILE A 10 2.94 -0.37 -13.60
C ILE A 10 2.90 0.92 -12.76
N ALA A 11 2.14 1.93 -13.20
CA ALA A 11 1.98 3.17 -12.45
C ALA A 11 1.36 2.92 -11.07
N SER A 12 0.30 2.13 -10.96
CA SER A 12 -0.32 1.76 -9.69
C SER A 12 0.66 1.05 -8.76
N GLY A 13 1.40 0.05 -9.26
CA GLY A 13 2.40 -0.66 -8.48
C GLY A 13 3.50 0.25 -7.94
N LEU A 14 4.04 1.15 -8.78
CA LEU A 14 5.07 2.11 -8.37
C LEU A 14 4.54 3.11 -7.33
N SER A 15 3.33 3.65 -7.51
CA SER A 15 2.73 4.58 -6.56
C SER A 15 2.54 3.95 -5.19
N PHE A 16 2.01 2.73 -5.13
CA PHE A 16 1.86 2.00 -3.87
C PHE A 16 3.19 1.57 -3.26
N GLY A 17 4.19 1.24 -4.08
CA GLY A 17 5.55 0.97 -3.59
C GLY A 17 6.18 2.18 -2.90
N ILE A 18 6.06 3.37 -3.51
CA ILE A 18 6.53 4.63 -2.90
C ILE A 18 5.76 4.93 -1.61
N ALA A 19 4.43 4.83 -1.64
CA ALA A 19 3.60 5.05 -0.46
C ALA A 19 3.98 4.10 0.68
N TRP A 20 4.19 2.81 0.39
CA TRP A 20 4.62 1.83 1.38
C TRP A 20 5.94 2.18 2.06
N LEU A 21 6.94 2.64 1.29
CA LEU A 21 8.23 3.05 1.85
C LEU A 21 8.08 4.27 2.75
N LEU A 22 7.28 5.26 2.34
CA LEU A 22 7.00 6.45 3.15
C LEU A 22 6.25 6.07 4.43
N CYS A 23 5.24 5.22 4.35
CA CYS A 23 4.49 4.72 5.51
C CYS A 23 5.42 3.94 6.45
N SER A 24 6.24 3.04 5.93
CA SER A 24 7.19 2.26 6.72
C SER A 24 8.18 3.15 7.47
N LEU A 25 8.69 4.19 6.79
CA LEU A 25 9.59 5.17 7.40
C LEU A 25 8.90 5.95 8.52
N LEU A 26 7.67 6.44 8.27
CA LEU A 26 6.90 7.18 9.27
C LEU A 26 6.64 6.34 10.52
N VAL A 27 6.25 5.08 10.30
CA VAL A 27 6.05 4.08 11.34
C VAL A 27 7.38 3.93 12.13
N MET A 28 8.52 3.68 11.49
CA MET A 28 9.81 3.57 12.19
C MET A 28 10.24 4.81 12.98
N LEU A 29 9.94 6.02 12.50
CA LEU A 29 10.32 7.27 13.16
C LEU A 29 9.38 7.68 14.30
N LEU A 30 8.08 7.39 14.14
CA LEU A 30 7.00 7.88 15.01
C LEU A 30 6.03 6.74 15.37
N PRO A 31 6.49 5.67 16.04
CA PRO A 31 5.71 4.45 16.25
C PRO A 31 4.40 4.69 17.02
N GLY A 32 4.46 5.42 18.15
CA GLY A 32 3.27 5.68 18.97
C GLY A 32 2.22 6.54 18.26
N MET A 33 2.64 7.54 17.49
CA MET A 33 1.73 8.38 16.70
C MET A 33 1.06 7.57 15.58
N ALA A 34 1.84 6.73 14.88
CA ALA A 34 1.30 5.85 13.84
C ALA A 34 0.27 4.84 14.39
N MET A 35 0.52 4.29 15.58
CA MET A 35 -0.41 3.39 16.25
C MET A 35 -1.68 4.11 16.71
N SER A 36 -1.57 5.31 17.30
CA SER A 36 -2.74 6.13 17.69
C SER A 36 -3.63 6.46 16.49
N VAL A 37 -3.04 6.96 15.40
CA VAL A 37 -3.81 7.29 14.18
C VAL A 37 -4.47 6.05 13.58
N SER A 38 -3.75 4.92 13.56
CA SER A 38 -4.30 3.66 13.05
C SER A 38 -5.44 3.14 13.94
N GLY A 39 -5.34 3.32 15.27
CA GLY A 39 -6.40 2.99 16.22
C GLY A 39 -7.66 3.81 16.00
N ASP A 40 -7.51 5.13 15.82
CA ASP A 40 -8.63 6.02 15.50
C ASP A 40 -9.35 5.60 14.21
N MET A 41 -8.60 5.22 13.16
CA MET A 41 -9.16 4.77 11.88
C MET A 41 -9.92 3.44 11.99
N LEU A 42 -9.46 2.54 12.87
CA LEU A 42 -10.09 1.24 13.10
C LEU A 42 -11.19 1.29 14.15
N HIS A 43 -11.39 2.43 14.81
CA HIS A 43 -12.22 2.60 16.00
C HIS A 43 -11.84 1.60 17.13
N MET A 44 -10.54 1.36 17.30
CA MET A 44 -9.99 0.40 18.26
C MET A 44 -8.79 0.99 19.00
N ASP A 45 -8.64 0.66 20.29
CA ASP A 45 -7.39 0.93 21.00
C ASP A 45 -6.37 -0.18 20.71
N ILE A 46 -5.34 0.20 19.96
CA ILE A 46 -4.22 -0.67 19.60
C ILE A 46 -2.89 -0.11 20.11
N THR A 47 -2.93 0.91 20.97
CA THR A 47 -1.73 1.63 21.41
C THR A 47 -0.78 0.76 22.23
N ASP A 48 -1.32 -0.24 22.95
CA ASP A 48 -0.55 -1.21 23.73
C ASP A 48 -0.07 -2.44 22.93
N MET A 49 -0.31 -2.50 21.61
CA MET A 49 0.20 -3.59 20.79
C MET A 49 1.71 -3.44 20.52
N ASP A 50 2.44 -4.55 20.65
CA ASP A 50 3.88 -4.58 20.40
C ASP A 50 4.24 -4.22 18.96
N TRP A 51 5.39 -3.56 18.83
CA TRP A 51 5.96 -3.14 17.56
C TRP A 51 6.32 -4.34 16.66
N HIS A 52 5.67 -4.45 15.50
CA HIS A 52 5.85 -5.60 14.60
C HIS A 52 6.55 -5.28 13.26
N LEU A 53 6.93 -4.03 12.99
CA LEU A 53 7.56 -3.67 11.71
C LEU A 53 9.07 -4.00 11.72
N THR A 54 9.43 -5.13 11.12
CA THR A 54 10.83 -5.56 10.92
C THR A 54 11.34 -5.18 9.53
N ALA A 55 12.66 -5.10 9.34
CA ALA A 55 13.26 -4.85 8.02
C ALA A 55 12.85 -5.90 6.97
N LYS A 56 12.75 -7.18 7.38
CA LYS A 56 12.21 -8.26 6.55
C LYS A 56 10.75 -7.98 6.16
N GLY A 57 9.94 -7.54 7.12
CA GLY A 57 8.55 -7.14 6.90
C GLY A 57 8.41 -5.99 5.90
N VAL A 58 9.28 -4.98 5.96
CA VAL A 58 9.29 -3.87 4.99
C VAL A 58 9.57 -4.37 3.58
N PHE A 59 10.56 -5.24 3.40
CA PHE A 59 10.92 -5.76 2.08
C PHE A 59 9.85 -6.68 1.49
N VAL A 60 9.33 -7.62 2.31
CA VAL A 60 8.25 -8.52 1.88
C VAL A 60 6.97 -7.72 1.59
N GLY A 61 6.64 -6.75 2.44
CA GLY A 61 5.51 -5.84 2.24
C GLY A 61 5.65 -5.02 0.97
N LEU A 62 6.83 -4.48 0.67
CA LEU A 62 7.08 -3.72 -0.56
C LEU A 62 6.76 -4.55 -1.80
N ILE A 63 7.29 -5.77 -1.87
CA ILE A 63 7.04 -6.68 -3.00
C ILE A 63 5.54 -6.99 -3.09
N ALA A 64 4.92 -7.35 -1.97
CA ALA A 64 3.50 -7.69 -1.93
C ALA A 64 2.63 -6.53 -2.42
N TRP A 65 2.84 -5.31 -1.91
CA TRP A 65 2.08 -4.12 -2.27
C TRP A 65 2.28 -3.71 -3.73
N VAL A 66 3.52 -3.75 -4.24
CA VAL A 66 3.80 -3.41 -5.65
C VAL A 66 3.11 -4.39 -6.60
N ILE A 67 3.21 -5.69 -6.34
CA ILE A 67 2.62 -6.73 -7.20
C ILE A 67 1.10 -6.66 -7.15
N THR A 68 0.51 -6.61 -5.95
CA THR A 68 -0.94 -6.59 -5.79
C THR A 68 -1.56 -5.33 -6.36
N ALA A 69 -1.06 -4.14 -6.01
CA ALA A 69 -1.57 -2.89 -6.56
C ALA A 69 -1.38 -2.80 -8.08
N GLY A 70 -0.25 -3.28 -8.59
CA GLY A 70 0.00 -3.29 -10.04
C GLY A 70 -0.95 -4.21 -10.79
N PHE A 71 -1.21 -5.40 -10.25
CA PHE A 71 -2.20 -6.33 -10.79
C PHE A 71 -3.62 -5.75 -10.75
N ILE A 72 -4.03 -5.19 -9.61
CA ILE A 72 -5.36 -4.58 -9.44
C ILE A 72 -5.53 -3.38 -10.39
N GLY A 73 -4.51 -2.52 -10.52
CA GLY A 73 -4.53 -1.41 -11.48
C GLY A 73 -4.67 -1.89 -12.92
N TRP A 74 -3.88 -2.89 -13.32
CA TRP A 74 -4.00 -3.51 -14.65
C TRP A 74 -5.40 -4.08 -14.89
N LEU A 75 -5.93 -4.82 -13.92
CA LEU A 75 -7.25 -5.46 -14.01
C LEU A 75 -8.36 -4.40 -14.13
N LEU A 76 -8.30 -3.34 -13.33
CA LEU A 76 -9.24 -2.21 -13.39
C LEU A 76 -9.25 -1.58 -14.78
N ALA A 77 -8.07 -1.27 -15.32
CA ALA A 77 -7.96 -0.68 -16.66
C ALA A 77 -8.45 -1.63 -17.76
N TRP A 78 -8.22 -2.93 -17.61
CA TRP A 78 -8.73 -3.95 -18.54
C TRP A 78 -10.27 -4.03 -18.51
N ILE A 79 -10.88 -4.07 -17.33
CA ILE A 79 -12.34 -4.08 -17.17
C ILE A 79 -12.95 -2.80 -17.73
N TYR A 80 -12.38 -1.64 -17.37
CA TYR A 80 -12.85 -0.35 -17.87
C TYR A 80 -12.91 -0.31 -19.40
N ASN A 81 -11.83 -0.75 -20.08
CA ASN A 81 -11.77 -0.81 -21.53
C ASN A 81 -12.76 -1.79 -22.19
N ARG A 82 -13.31 -2.76 -21.44
CA ARG A 82 -14.33 -3.69 -21.92
C ARG A 82 -15.75 -3.14 -21.79
N LEU A 83 -15.96 -2.20 -20.87
CA LEU A 83 -17.26 -1.61 -20.59
C LEU A 83 -17.58 -0.38 -21.46
N ILE A 84 -16.58 0.14 -22.20
CA ILE A 84 -16.70 1.28 -23.11
C ILE A 84 -16.23 0.94 -24.53
#